data_AF-A0A9X4AV06-F1
#
_entry.id   AF-A0A9X4AV06-F1
#
_cell.length_a   1.000
_cell.length_b   1.000
_cell.length_c   1.000
_cell.angle_alpha   90.00
_cell.angle_beta   90.00
_cell.angle_gamma   90.00
#
_symmetry.space_group_name_H-M   'P 1'
#
loop_
_entity.id
_entity.type
_entity.pdbx_description
1 polymer ?
#
loop_
_entity_poly.entity_id
_entity_poly.type
_entity_poly.pdbx_seq_one_letter_code
_entity_poly.pdbx_strand_id
1 'polypeptide(L)'
;MVPKETSGEKHDYRMRDLRLVHRSSIGCQFDPDAEYQKDRGLAQFDGLDAYVGPDGLMLLLSKLHTRGPVEMVVEMIRRLHVPGYEHARHHLARAIAEGVITRRDRGYYTQADIEAAIAFAKNP
;
A
#
# COMPACT_ATOMS: atom_id res chain seq x y z
N MET A 1 30.37 12.00 -35.10
CA MET A 1 31.04 11.75 -33.80
C MET A 1 29.93 11.49 -32.79
N VAL A 2 29.67 10.22 -32.49
CA VAL A 2 28.61 9.82 -31.53
C VAL A 2 29.23 9.89 -30.13
N PRO A 3 28.63 10.56 -29.14
CA PRO A 3 29.16 10.53 -27.78
C PRO A 3 29.08 9.10 -27.25
N LYS A 4 30.21 8.61 -26.71
CA LYS A 4 30.26 7.34 -25.99
C LYS A 4 29.39 7.44 -24.75
N GLU A 5 28.45 6.51 -24.61
CA GLU A 5 27.77 6.25 -23.33
C GLU A 5 28.83 5.90 -22.28
N THR A 6 29.01 6.80 -21.32
CA THR A 6 29.73 6.50 -20.09
C THR A 6 28.93 5.44 -19.35
N SER A 7 29.57 4.31 -19.07
CA SER A 7 29.05 3.19 -18.28
C SER A 7 28.41 3.69 -16.99
N GLY A 8 27.08 3.85 -17.01
CA GLY A 8 26.32 4.33 -15.87
C GLY A 8 26.43 3.33 -14.73
N GLU A 9 26.80 3.81 -13.55
CA GLU A 9 26.58 3.11 -12.29
C GLU A 9 25.18 2.47 -12.32
N LYS A 10 25.11 1.16 -12.10
CA LYS A 10 23.83 0.48 -11.89
C LYS A 10 23.28 0.98 -10.57
N HIS A 11 22.53 2.07 -10.60
CA HIS A 11 21.69 2.47 -9.47
C HIS A 11 20.74 1.30 -9.19
N ASP A 12 20.92 0.65 -8.03
CA ASP A 12 20.03 -0.38 -7.53
C ASP A 12 18.72 0.29 -7.10
N TYR A 13 17.87 0.62 -8.07
CA TYR A 13 16.54 1.17 -7.84
C TYR A 13 15.65 0.10 -7.20
N ARG A 14 15.77 -0.03 -5.89
CA ARG A 14 14.84 -0.83 -5.08
C ARG A 14 13.61 0.01 -4.80
N MET A 15 12.45 -0.51 -5.17
CA MET A 15 11.20 0.05 -4.69
C MET A 15 11.14 -0.17 -3.18
N ARG A 16 10.88 0.89 -2.44
CA ARG A 16 10.66 0.85 -0.99
C ARG A 16 9.54 1.82 -0.64
N ASP A 17 8.95 1.64 0.53
CA ASP A 17 8.05 2.62 1.13
C ASP A 17 6.80 2.98 0.32
N LEU A 18 6.20 2.01 -0.40
CA LEU A 18 4.94 2.21 -1.11
C LEU A 18 3.78 2.49 -0.12
N ARG A 19 3.29 3.73 -0.09
CA ARG A 19 2.34 4.21 0.93
C ARG A 19 1.24 5.06 0.30
N LEU A 20 0.05 5.03 0.89
CA LEU A 20 -0.98 6.03 0.66
C LEU A 20 -0.66 7.28 1.49
N VAL A 21 -0.17 8.33 0.83
CA VAL A 21 0.33 9.56 1.47
C VAL A 21 -0.66 10.73 1.40
N HIS A 22 -1.76 10.57 0.66
CA HIS A 22 -2.79 11.57 0.46
C HIS A 22 -4.17 10.98 0.78
N ARG A 23 -5.00 11.71 1.52
CA ARG A 23 -6.44 11.39 1.67
C ARG A 23 -7.29 12.19 0.68
N SER A 24 -6.83 13.37 0.29
CA SER A 24 -7.41 14.23 -0.74
C SER A 24 -6.26 14.88 -1.54
N SER A 25 -6.58 15.66 -2.57
CA SER A 25 -5.58 16.40 -3.35
C SER A 25 -4.85 17.50 -2.58
N ILE A 26 -5.22 17.75 -1.31
CA ILE A 26 -4.65 18.80 -0.47
C ILE A 26 -4.03 18.17 0.78
N GLY A 27 -2.72 18.37 0.96
CA GLY A 27 -1.97 17.94 2.14
C GLY A 27 -1.41 16.52 2.02
N CYS A 28 -0.13 16.45 1.61
CA CYS A 28 0.67 15.24 1.81
C CYS A 28 0.88 15.00 3.31
N GLN A 29 0.76 13.75 3.74
CA GLN A 29 1.12 13.35 5.10
C GLN A 29 2.63 13.46 5.36
N PHE A 30 3.42 13.65 4.30
CA PHE A 30 4.88 13.67 4.35
C PHE A 30 5.43 14.92 3.64
N ASP A 31 6.45 15.51 4.24
CA ASP A 31 7.26 16.55 3.61
C ASP A 31 8.30 15.90 2.67
N PRO A 32 8.22 16.14 1.35
CA PRO A 32 9.12 15.51 0.38
C PRO A 32 10.59 15.85 0.62
N ASP A 33 10.91 17.07 1.08
CA ASP A 33 12.29 17.45 1.36
C ASP A 33 12.80 16.69 2.59
N ALA A 34 11.98 16.59 3.63
CA ALA A 34 12.32 15.83 4.82
C ALA A 34 12.51 14.33 4.54
N GLU A 35 11.68 13.72 3.68
CA GLU A 35 11.87 12.32 3.28
C GLU A 35 13.16 12.13 2.45
N TYR A 36 13.44 13.03 1.50
CA TYR A 36 14.68 12.97 0.71
C TYR A 36 15.93 13.08 1.59
N GLN A 37 15.92 13.92 2.63
CA GLN A 37 17.08 14.03 3.53
C GLN A 37 17.34 12.78 4.37
N LYS A 38 16.34 11.93 4.61
CA LYS A 38 16.55 10.69 5.41
C LYS A 38 17.46 9.71 4.70
N ASP A 39 17.30 9.56 3.39
CA ASP A 39 17.90 8.43 2.67
C ASP A 39 18.15 8.66 1.18
N ARG A 40 17.99 9.90 0.70
CA ARG A 40 18.18 10.34 -0.69
C ARG A 40 17.32 9.56 -1.70
N GLY A 41 16.24 8.92 -1.24
CA GLY A 41 15.28 8.23 -2.08
C GLY A 41 14.46 9.22 -2.91
N LEU A 42 14.22 8.88 -4.16
CA LEU A 42 13.32 9.66 -5.01
C LEU A 42 11.88 9.23 -4.72
N ALA A 43 11.06 10.16 -4.23
CA ALA A 43 9.64 9.94 -4.09
C ALA A 43 8.98 9.96 -5.47
N GLN A 44 8.35 8.85 -5.84
CA GLN A 44 7.48 8.80 -7.01
C GLN A 44 6.05 9.10 -6.55
N PHE A 45 5.47 10.16 -7.13
CA PHE A 45 4.10 10.55 -6.85
C PHE A 45 3.22 10.17 -8.03
N ASP A 46 2.41 9.14 -7.81
CA ASP A 46 1.40 8.72 -8.75
C ASP A 46 0.02 8.96 -8.12
N GLY A 47 -0.96 9.30 -8.94
CA GLY A 47 -2.35 9.45 -8.49
C GLY A 47 -2.95 8.10 -8.09
N LEU A 48 -3.90 8.13 -7.14
CA LEU A 48 -4.60 6.92 -6.69
C LEU A 48 -5.38 6.25 -7.83
N ASP A 49 -5.88 7.05 -8.77
CA ASP A 49 -6.59 6.64 -9.98
C ASP A 49 -5.78 5.68 -10.86
N ALA A 50 -4.45 5.78 -10.86
CA ALA A 50 -3.57 4.85 -11.58
C ALA A 50 -3.52 3.44 -10.97
N TYR A 51 -3.97 3.28 -9.72
CA TYR A 51 -3.88 2.03 -8.95
C TYR A 51 -5.23 1.41 -8.61
N VAL A 52 -6.33 1.98 -9.07
CA VAL A 52 -7.69 1.43 -8.86
C VAL A 52 -8.22 0.77 -10.13
N GLY A 53 -9.20 -0.12 -9.97
CA GLY A 53 -9.77 -0.90 -11.08
C GLY A 53 -8.87 -2.03 -11.59
N PRO A 54 -9.27 -2.72 -12.67
CA PRO A 54 -8.55 -3.89 -13.19
C PRO A 54 -7.11 -3.60 -13.58
N ASP A 55 -6.87 -2.49 -14.30
CA ASP A 55 -5.53 -2.12 -14.77
C ASP A 55 -4.62 -1.69 -13.61
N GLY A 56 -5.17 -0.93 -12.65
CA GLY A 56 -4.46 -0.57 -11.42
C GLY A 56 -4.07 -1.79 -10.59
N LEU A 57 -4.94 -2.80 -10.50
CA LEU A 57 -4.62 -4.07 -9.87
C LEU A 57 -3.47 -4.79 -10.59
N MET A 58 -3.51 -4.86 -11.93
CA MET A 58 -2.43 -5.45 -12.71
C MET A 58 -1.11 -4.71 -12.52
N LEU A 59 -1.15 -3.38 -12.43
CA LEU A 59 0.03 -2.56 -12.13
C LEU A 59 0.59 -2.91 -10.75
N LEU A 60 -0.23 -3.02 -9.70
CA LEU A 60 0.23 -3.45 -8.38
C LEU A 60 0.78 -4.87 -8.37
N LEU A 61 0.12 -5.82 -9.03
CA LEU A 61 0.60 -7.20 -9.16
C LEU A 61 1.96 -7.25 -9.87
N SER A 62 2.19 -6.41 -10.88
CA SER A 62 3.50 -6.33 -11.55
C SER A 62 4.63 -5.94 -10.59
N LYS A 63 4.34 -5.14 -9.55
CA LYS A 63 5.32 -4.71 -8.56
C LYS A 63 5.78 -5.87 -7.67
N LEU A 64 5.01 -6.95 -7.56
CA LEU A 64 5.43 -8.17 -6.83
C LEU A 64 6.64 -8.87 -7.48
N HIS A 65 6.87 -8.63 -8.78
CA HIS A 65 8.03 -9.14 -9.50
C HIS A 65 9.23 -8.20 -9.48
N THR A 66 9.11 -7.02 -8.87
CA THR A 66 10.23 -6.07 -8.72
C THR A 66 11.01 -6.37 -7.44
N ARG A 67 12.27 -5.91 -7.37
CA ARG A 67 13.05 -5.96 -6.12
C ARG A 67 12.48 -4.92 -5.15
N GLY A 68 11.55 -5.34 -4.30
CA GLY A 68 10.87 -4.48 -3.33
C GLY A 68 10.10 -5.26 -2.24
N PRO A 69 9.52 -4.55 -1.26
CA PRO A 69 8.83 -5.17 -0.13
C PRO A 69 7.45 -5.70 -0.54
N VAL A 70 7.39 -7.00 -0.83
CA VAL A 70 6.17 -7.73 -1.22
C VAL A 70 4.99 -7.43 -0.29
N GLU A 71 5.21 -7.43 1.02
CA GLU A 71 4.16 -7.20 2.01
C GLU A 71 3.48 -5.83 1.86
N MET A 72 4.23 -4.80 1.45
CA MET A 72 3.67 -3.47 1.22
C MET A 72 2.78 -3.43 -0.02
N VAL A 73 3.19 -4.12 -1.08
CA VAL A 73 2.38 -4.25 -2.30
C VAL A 73 1.10 -5.04 -2.02
N VAL A 74 1.19 -6.14 -1.26
CA VAL A 74 0.02 -6.92 -0.83
C VAL A 74 -0.92 -6.08 0.04
N GLU A 75 -0.38 -5.27 0.95
CA GLU A 75 -1.20 -4.34 1.75
C GLU A 75 -1.87 -3.28 0.87
N MET A 76 -1.20 -2.72 -0.14
CA MET A 76 -1.83 -1.79 -1.08
C MET A 76 -2.97 -2.45 -1.85
N ILE A 77 -2.76 -3.67 -2.35
CA ILE A 77 -3.80 -4.42 -3.06
C ILE A 77 -5.03 -4.60 -2.15
N ARG A 78 -4.84 -5.00 -0.90
CA ARG A 78 -5.95 -5.17 0.06
C ARG A 78 -6.68 -3.84 0.31
N ARG A 79 -5.95 -2.78 0.59
CA ARG A 79 -6.52 -1.46 0.92
C ARG A 79 -7.31 -0.84 -0.24
N LEU A 80 -6.88 -1.07 -1.48
CA LEU A 80 -7.50 -0.46 -2.67
C LEU A 80 -8.57 -1.32 -3.33
N HIS A 81 -8.40 -2.64 -3.34
CA HIS A 81 -9.26 -3.53 -4.13
C HIS A 81 -10.15 -4.45 -3.32
N VAL A 82 -9.91 -4.65 -2.02
CA VAL A 82 -10.79 -5.46 -1.17
C VAL A 82 -11.86 -4.55 -0.56
N PRO A 83 -13.15 -4.68 -0.94
CA PRO A 83 -14.19 -3.77 -0.48
C PRO A 83 -14.28 -3.73 1.04
N GLY A 84 -14.24 -2.53 1.63
CA GLY A 84 -14.36 -2.31 3.07
C GLY A 84 -13.08 -2.58 3.87
N TYR A 85 -12.03 -3.17 3.29
CA TYR A 85 -10.82 -3.53 4.04
C TYR A 85 -10.12 -2.33 4.68
N GLU A 86 -9.93 -1.22 3.95
CA GLU A 86 -9.30 -0.01 4.53
C GLU A 86 -10.07 0.52 5.74
N HIS A 87 -11.39 0.40 5.75
CA HIS A 87 -12.20 0.79 6.90
C HIS A 87 -12.08 -0.22 8.04
N ALA A 88 -12.14 -1.51 7.72
CA ALA A 88 -12.06 -2.58 8.71
C ALA A 88 -10.69 -2.68 9.40
N ARG A 89 -9.57 -2.39 8.70
CA ARG A 89 -8.21 -2.71 9.18
C ARG A 89 -7.86 -2.12 10.55
N HIS A 90 -8.47 -1.01 10.90
CA HIS A 90 -8.28 -0.35 12.20
C HIS A 90 -9.02 -1.02 13.35
N HIS A 91 -9.94 -1.94 13.06
CA HIS A 91 -10.81 -2.61 14.03
C HIS A 91 -10.57 -4.12 14.13
N LEU A 92 -9.87 -4.73 13.14
CA LEU A 92 -9.63 -6.17 13.08
C LEU A 92 -8.98 -6.73 14.35
N ALA A 93 -7.96 -6.04 14.90
CA ALA A 93 -7.27 -6.50 16.11
C ALA A 93 -8.22 -6.57 17.33
N ARG A 94 -9.09 -5.56 17.49
CA ARG A 94 -10.08 -5.53 18.58
C ARG A 94 -11.19 -6.57 18.36
N ALA A 95 -11.71 -6.68 17.14
CA ALA A 95 -12.71 -7.68 16.78
C ALA A 95 -12.23 -9.13 17.02
N ILE A 96 -10.93 -9.40 16.80
CA ILE A 96 -10.31 -10.68 17.14
C ILE A 96 -10.21 -10.87 18.66
N ALA A 97 -9.77 -9.85 19.39
CA ALA A 97 -9.61 -9.94 20.84
C ALA A 97 -10.96 -10.20 21.55
N GLU A 98 -12.05 -9.67 21.01
CA GLU A 98 -13.41 -9.86 21.53
C GLU A 98 -14.14 -11.07 20.93
N GLY A 99 -13.48 -11.86 20.08
CA GLY A 99 -14.03 -13.10 19.53
C GLY A 99 -15.12 -12.91 18.45
N VAL A 100 -15.32 -11.67 17.96
CA VAL A 100 -16.28 -11.37 16.87
C VAL A 100 -15.86 -12.05 15.57
N ILE A 101 -14.55 -12.05 15.29
CA ILE A 101 -13.96 -12.74 14.15
C ILE A 101 -12.78 -13.60 14.60
N THR A 102 -12.47 -14.63 13.83
CA THR A 102 -11.28 -15.46 14.08
C THR A 102 -10.05 -14.85 13.43
N ARG A 103 -8.90 -14.94 14.10
CA ARG A 103 -7.61 -14.57 13.50
C ARG A 103 -7.37 -15.38 12.22
N ARG A 104 -7.10 -14.69 11.11
CA ARG A 104 -6.73 -15.29 9.84
C ARG A 104 -5.22 -15.22 9.61
N ASP A 105 -4.68 -16.18 8.88
CA ASP A 105 -3.28 -16.17 8.51
C ASP A 105 -2.94 -14.93 7.67
N ARG A 106 -1.83 -14.28 7.99
CA ARG A 106 -1.28 -13.07 7.31
C ARG A 106 -2.30 -11.96 7.00
N GLY A 107 -3.41 -11.91 7.74
CA GLY A 107 -4.48 -10.95 7.52
C GLY A 107 -5.25 -11.13 6.21
N TYR A 108 -5.37 -12.37 5.70
CA TYR A 108 -6.28 -12.73 4.61
C TYR A 108 -7.71 -12.92 5.13
N TYR A 109 -8.34 -11.81 5.52
CA TYR A 109 -9.72 -11.78 6.00
C TYR A 109 -10.69 -11.96 4.84
N THR A 110 -11.74 -12.75 5.09
CA THR A 110 -12.84 -12.90 4.13
C THR A 110 -13.74 -11.66 4.14
N GLN A 111 -14.62 -11.51 3.13
CA GLN A 111 -15.62 -10.43 3.14
C GLN A 111 -16.52 -10.49 4.38
N ALA A 112 -16.91 -11.68 4.83
CA ALA A 112 -17.69 -11.84 6.05
C ALA A 112 -16.93 -11.36 7.30
N ASP A 113 -15.62 -11.65 7.41
CA ASP A 113 -14.80 -11.16 8.52
C ASP A 113 -14.71 -9.60 8.50
N ILE A 114 -14.55 -9.01 7.31
CA ILE A 114 -14.47 -7.56 7.10
C ILE A 114 -15.79 -6.89 7.50
N GLU A 115 -16.92 -7.41 7.02
CA GLU A 115 -18.25 -6.90 7.33
C GLU A 115 -18.56 -7.00 8.83
N ALA A 116 -18.23 -8.13 9.46
CA ALA A 116 -18.39 -8.33 10.90
C ALA A 116 -17.55 -7.33 11.71
N ALA A 117 -16.29 -7.10 11.32
CA ALA A 117 -15.44 -6.12 11.99
C ALA A 117 -15.98 -4.68 11.86
N ILE A 118 -16.53 -4.32 10.70
CA ILE A 118 -17.16 -3.01 10.49
C ILE A 118 -18.44 -2.87 11.30
N ALA A 119 -19.28 -3.91 11.35
CA ALA A 119 -20.51 -3.90 12.14
C ALA A 119 -20.19 -3.74 13.64
N PHE A 120 -19.20 -4.47 14.13
CA PHE A 120 -18.68 -4.35 15.49
C PHE A 120 -18.16 -2.93 15.79
N ALA A 121 -17.42 -2.31 14.86
CA ALA A 121 -16.93 -0.95 15.06
C ALA A 121 -18.03 0.11 15.22
N LYS A 122 -19.22 -0.14 14.66
CA LYS A 122 -20.39 0.76 14.75
C LYS A 122 -21.18 0.60 16.06
N ASN A 123 -21.06 -0.55 16.71
CA ASN A 123 -21.74 -0.88 17.97
C ASN A 123 -20.69 -1.27 19.03
N PRO A 124 -19.90 -0.29 19.52
CA PRO A 124 -18.77 -0.52 20.41
C PRO A 124 -19.18 -1.00 21.81
#